data_AF-A0A845L463-F1
#
_entry.id   AF-A0A845L463-F1
#
_cell.length_a   1.000
_cell.length_b   1.000
_cell.length_c   1.000
_cell.angle_alpha   90.00
_cell.angle_beta   90.00
_cell.angle_gamma   90.00
#
_symmetry.space_group_name_H-M   'P 1'
#
loop_
_entity.id
_entity.type
_entity.pdbx_description
1 polymer ?
#
loop_
_entity_poly.entity_id
_entity_poly.type
_entity_poly.pdbx_seq_one_letter_code
_entity_poly.pdbx_strand_id
1 'polypeptide(L)'
;MEAADSLCLGCFANNGGRSPCPHCGWAQGTPAGSPLHLSPGTMLNDRYLLGKVLGHGGFGVTYLAWDLMLKVKLAIKEYLPRELATRAPGHTAVTIFSSERGFSFEKGLESFLDEARRLARFREHPNIVGIQDFFRANNTAYLVMNYIEGITFREYLERAGGKLPFSAALEIMMPVMDALREVHDNGILHRDISPDNIYISTTGQVKILDFGAARNVLGECSQSLSVVLKPGYAPEEQYRTRGEQGPVPYSARRRWCS
;
A
#
# COMPACT_ATOMS: atom_id res chain seq x y z
N MET A 1 -27.18 -2.26 -19.22
CA MET A 1 -26.80 -2.79 -17.90
C MET A 1 -25.70 -3.80 -18.15
N GLU A 2 -24.44 -3.37 -18.26
CA GLU A 2 -23.32 -4.31 -18.41
C GLU A 2 -23.20 -5.10 -17.10
N ALA A 3 -23.45 -6.41 -17.16
CA ALA A 3 -23.32 -7.28 -16.02
C ALA A 3 -21.86 -7.32 -15.57
N ALA A 4 -21.61 -7.29 -14.24
CA ALA A 4 -20.28 -7.47 -13.68
C ALA A 4 -19.61 -8.79 -14.15
N ASP A 5 -20.42 -9.74 -14.66
CA ASP A 5 -20.01 -11.03 -15.22
C ASP A 5 -19.07 -10.92 -16.44
N SER A 6 -18.99 -9.76 -17.10
CA SER A 6 -18.08 -9.53 -18.23
C SER A 6 -16.80 -8.79 -17.84
N LEU A 7 -16.57 -8.49 -16.55
CA LEU A 7 -15.34 -7.83 -16.09
C LEU A 7 -14.26 -8.85 -15.74
N CYS A 8 -13.06 -8.62 -16.24
CA CYS A 8 -11.90 -9.42 -15.86
C CYS A 8 -11.41 -9.07 -14.45
N LEU A 9 -11.32 -10.03 -13.53
CA LEU A 9 -10.79 -9.80 -12.17
C LEU A 9 -9.29 -9.43 -12.12
N GLY A 10 -8.55 -9.60 -13.22
CA GLY A 10 -7.14 -9.22 -13.32
C GLY A 10 -6.87 -7.75 -13.67
N CYS A 11 -7.83 -7.07 -14.31
CA CYS A 11 -7.66 -5.67 -14.77
C CYS A 11 -8.93 -4.81 -14.74
N PHE A 12 -10.08 -5.41 -14.43
CA PHE A 12 -11.43 -4.84 -14.51
C PHE A 12 -11.79 -4.20 -15.86
N ALA A 13 -11.13 -4.60 -16.94
CA ALA A 13 -11.61 -4.30 -18.30
C ALA A 13 -12.70 -5.31 -18.70
N ASN A 14 -13.68 -4.85 -19.49
CA ASN A 14 -14.67 -5.73 -20.08
C ASN A 14 -13.98 -6.69 -21.07
N ASN A 15 -14.03 -7.99 -20.79
CA ASN A 15 -13.48 -9.05 -21.63
C ASN A 15 -14.55 -9.87 -22.35
N GLY A 16 -15.83 -9.53 -22.20
CA GLY A 16 -16.95 -10.30 -22.76
C GLY A 16 -17.00 -11.75 -22.28
N GLY A 17 -16.52 -12.05 -21.07
CA GLY A 17 -16.47 -13.41 -20.52
C GLY A 17 -15.33 -14.28 -21.06
N ARG A 18 -14.40 -13.74 -21.84
CA ARG A 18 -13.27 -14.52 -22.40
C ARG A 18 -12.20 -14.80 -21.34
N SER A 19 -11.73 -16.05 -21.30
CA SER A 19 -10.61 -16.49 -20.48
C SER A 19 -9.64 -17.31 -21.36
N PRO A 20 -8.35 -16.94 -21.47
CA PRO A 20 -7.69 -15.82 -20.78
C PRO A 20 -8.17 -14.44 -21.29
N CYS A 21 -8.05 -13.44 -20.42
CA CYS A 21 -8.45 -12.06 -20.72
C CYS A 21 -7.60 -11.49 -21.87
N PRO A 22 -8.18 -10.89 -22.91
CA PRO A 22 -7.43 -10.32 -24.03
C PRO A 22 -6.63 -9.06 -23.64
N HIS A 23 -6.98 -8.41 -22.53
CA HIS A 23 -6.34 -7.15 -22.09
C HIS A 23 -5.14 -7.37 -21.19
N CYS A 24 -5.17 -8.41 -20.35
CA CYS A 24 -4.13 -8.62 -19.33
C CYS A 24 -3.66 -10.08 -19.18
N GLY A 25 -4.20 -11.01 -19.97
CA GLY A 25 -3.85 -12.44 -19.92
C GLY A 25 -4.41 -13.21 -18.72
N TRP A 26 -5.12 -12.55 -17.80
CA TRP A 26 -5.68 -13.19 -16.60
C TRP A 26 -6.69 -14.30 -16.94
N ALA A 27 -6.54 -15.47 -16.33
CA ALA A 27 -7.46 -16.60 -16.49
C ALA A 27 -8.53 -16.61 -15.38
N GLN A 28 -9.77 -16.92 -15.74
CA GLN A 28 -10.84 -17.07 -14.75
C GLN A 28 -10.55 -18.26 -13.82
N GLY A 29 -10.81 -18.08 -12.52
CA GLY A 29 -10.51 -19.10 -11.51
C GLY A 29 -9.06 -19.15 -11.05
N THR A 30 -8.17 -18.25 -11.52
CA THR A 30 -6.82 -18.13 -10.94
C THR A 30 -6.90 -17.89 -9.43
N PRO A 31 -6.35 -18.80 -8.60
CA PRO A 31 -6.43 -18.66 -7.16
C PRO A 31 -5.56 -17.51 -6.66
N ALA A 32 -5.78 -17.12 -5.40
CA ALA A 32 -4.86 -16.21 -4.73
C ALA A 32 -3.45 -16.82 -4.66
N GLY A 33 -2.42 -16.01 -4.92
CA GLY A 33 -1.02 -16.47 -4.90
C GLY A 33 -0.51 -16.90 -3.52
N SER A 34 -1.28 -16.63 -2.45
CA SER A 34 -1.01 -17.10 -1.09
C SER A 34 -2.34 -17.46 -0.42
N PRO A 35 -2.38 -18.50 0.44
CA PRO A 35 -3.57 -18.82 1.25
C PRO A 35 -3.97 -17.69 2.21
N LEU A 36 -3.05 -16.76 2.50
CA LEU A 36 -3.32 -15.60 3.36
C LEU A 36 -4.05 -14.46 2.63
N HIS A 37 -4.12 -14.48 1.31
CA HIS A 37 -4.73 -13.41 0.53
C HIS A 37 -6.20 -13.72 0.27
N LEU A 38 -7.03 -12.67 0.20
CA LEU A 38 -8.39 -12.80 -0.29
C LEU A 38 -8.40 -13.25 -1.75
N SER A 39 -9.37 -14.11 -2.09
CA SER A 39 -9.51 -14.59 -3.47
C SER A 39 -10.10 -13.51 -4.37
N PRO A 40 -9.61 -13.36 -5.61
CA PRO A 40 -10.28 -12.53 -6.61
C PRO A 40 -11.76 -12.93 -6.73
N GLY A 41 -12.64 -11.95 -6.80
CA GLY A 41 -14.11 -12.12 -6.75
C GLY A 41 -14.71 -11.98 -5.36
N THR A 42 -13.89 -11.86 -4.30
CA THR A 42 -14.40 -11.56 -2.95
C THR A 42 -15.13 -10.22 -2.94
N MET A 43 -16.33 -10.19 -2.36
CA MET A 43 -17.08 -8.97 -2.09
C MET A 43 -16.68 -8.41 -0.71
N LEU A 44 -16.30 -7.15 -0.64
CA LEU A 44 -16.11 -6.42 0.61
C LEU A 44 -17.16 -5.33 0.77
N ASN A 45 -17.76 -5.28 1.96
CA ASN A 45 -18.72 -4.24 2.36
C ASN A 45 -19.86 -4.03 1.34
N ASP A 46 -20.32 -5.13 0.71
CA ASP A 46 -21.36 -5.17 -0.32
C ASP A 46 -21.19 -4.14 -1.47
N ARG A 47 -19.95 -3.69 -1.70
CA ARG A 47 -19.64 -2.59 -2.63
C ARG A 47 -18.39 -2.83 -3.45
N TYR A 48 -17.35 -3.38 -2.82
CA TYR A 48 -16.04 -3.49 -3.44
C TYR A 48 -15.79 -4.92 -3.88
N LEU A 49 -15.78 -5.14 -5.20
CA LEU A 49 -15.40 -6.42 -5.78
C LEU A 49 -13.88 -6.49 -5.90
N LEU A 50 -13.25 -7.45 -5.22
CA LEU A 50 -11.80 -7.62 -5.29
C LEU A 50 -11.35 -8.33 -6.56
N GLY A 51 -10.23 -7.87 -7.09
CA GLY A 51 -9.50 -8.48 -8.21
C GLY A 51 -8.20 -9.12 -7.75
N LYS A 52 -7.20 -9.13 -8.64
CA LYS A 52 -5.86 -9.65 -8.32
C LYS A 52 -5.17 -8.86 -7.21
N VAL A 53 -4.19 -9.51 -6.57
CA VAL A 53 -3.25 -8.85 -5.65
C VAL A 53 -2.31 -7.95 -6.46
N LEU A 54 -2.17 -6.70 -6.02
CA LEU A 54 -1.24 -5.71 -6.59
C LEU A 54 0.11 -5.74 -5.87
N GLY A 55 0.11 -6.01 -4.57
CA GLY A 55 1.31 -6.10 -3.76
C GLY A 55 1.03 -6.69 -2.39
N HIS A 56 2.08 -7.17 -1.71
CA HIS A 56 1.98 -7.65 -0.34
C HIS A 56 3.27 -7.36 0.41
N GLY A 57 3.17 -7.18 1.72
CA GLY A 57 4.32 -6.98 2.60
C GLY A 57 4.10 -7.64 3.97
N GLY A 58 4.99 -7.33 4.92
CA GLY A 58 4.87 -7.85 6.29
C GLY A 58 3.63 -7.36 7.04
N PHE A 59 3.03 -6.26 6.59
CA PHE A 59 1.98 -5.51 7.31
C PHE A 59 0.61 -5.52 6.64
N GLY A 60 0.50 -6.07 5.44
CA GLY A 60 -0.74 -6.02 4.69
C GLY A 60 -0.64 -6.52 3.27
N VAL A 61 -1.79 -6.53 2.62
CA VAL A 61 -1.98 -6.97 1.24
C VAL A 61 -2.78 -5.91 0.51
N THR A 62 -2.32 -5.51 -0.68
CA THR A 62 -3.00 -4.54 -1.52
C THR A 62 -3.62 -5.26 -2.71
N TYR A 63 -4.93 -5.08 -2.90
CA TYR A 63 -5.73 -5.71 -3.94
C TYR A 63 -6.19 -4.66 -4.94
N LEU A 64 -6.31 -5.05 -6.21
CA LEU A 64 -7.11 -4.32 -7.17
C LEU A 64 -8.58 -4.47 -6.76
N ALA A 65 -9.38 -3.43 -6.90
CA ALA A 65 -10.80 -3.48 -6.58
C ALA A 65 -11.63 -2.71 -7.61
N TRP A 66 -12.90 -3.05 -7.69
CA TRP A 66 -13.90 -2.35 -8.47
C TRP A 66 -15.02 -1.87 -7.55
N ASP A 67 -15.28 -0.57 -7.54
CA ASP A 67 -16.43 -0.01 -6.85
C ASP A 67 -17.70 -0.27 -7.67
N LEU A 68 -18.62 -1.08 -7.15
CA LEU A 68 -19.85 -1.42 -7.86
C LEU A 68 -20.83 -0.25 -7.97
N MET A 69 -20.72 0.75 -7.10
CA MET A 69 -21.58 1.93 -7.08
C MET A 69 -21.02 3.00 -8.02
N LEU A 70 -19.73 3.33 -7.86
CA LEU A 70 -19.08 4.38 -8.65
C LEU A 70 -18.59 3.90 -10.02
N LYS A 71 -18.51 2.58 -10.24
CA LYS A 71 -17.99 1.95 -11.48
C LYS A 71 -16.57 2.42 -11.83
N VAL A 72 -15.70 2.47 -10.83
CA VAL A 72 -14.29 2.86 -10.99
C VAL A 72 -13.35 1.82 -10.37
N LYS A 73 -12.13 1.75 -10.90
CA LYS A 73 -11.04 0.95 -10.32
C LYS A 73 -10.50 1.64 -9.07
N LEU A 74 -10.24 0.86 -8.04
CA LEU A 74 -9.64 1.27 -6.78
C LEU A 74 -8.53 0.29 -6.40
N ALA A 75 -7.70 0.68 -5.46
CA ALA A 75 -6.82 -0.23 -4.73
C ALA A 75 -7.31 -0.31 -3.28
N ILE A 76 -7.35 -1.52 -2.73
CA ILE A 76 -7.75 -1.75 -1.34
C ILE A 76 -6.60 -2.41 -0.60
N LYS A 77 -6.11 -1.76 0.45
CA LYS A 77 -5.09 -2.30 1.33
C LYS A 77 -5.71 -2.87 2.59
N GLU A 78 -5.50 -4.14 2.82
CA GLU A 78 -5.89 -4.85 4.03
C GLU A 78 -4.76 -4.83 5.05
N TYR A 79 -5.10 -4.52 6.30
CA TYR A 79 -4.19 -4.70 7.43
C TYR A 79 -4.05 -6.20 7.74
N LEU A 80 -2.85 -6.75 7.55
CA LEU A 80 -2.58 -8.16 7.81
C LEU A 80 -1.12 -8.35 8.24
N PRO A 81 -0.78 -7.98 9.50
CA PRO A 81 0.54 -8.23 10.06
C PRO A 81 0.79 -9.73 10.21
N ARG A 82 1.65 -10.30 9.37
CA ARG A 82 1.85 -11.77 9.28
C ARG A 82 2.42 -12.42 10.55
N GLU A 83 3.04 -11.62 11.41
CA GLU A 83 3.58 -12.09 12.70
C GLU A 83 2.51 -12.16 13.81
N LEU A 84 1.41 -11.44 13.64
CA LEU A 84 0.33 -11.31 14.64
C LEU A 84 -0.97 -11.97 14.20
N ALA A 85 -1.16 -12.20 12.90
CA ALA A 85 -2.37 -12.78 12.39
C ALA A 85 -2.16 -13.68 11.16
N THR A 86 -3.10 -14.59 10.97
CA THR A 86 -3.21 -15.50 9.83
C THR A 86 -4.62 -15.49 9.27
N ARG A 87 -4.83 -16.21 8.18
CA ARG A 87 -6.13 -16.43 7.56
C ARG A 87 -6.24 -17.90 7.16
N ALA A 88 -7.37 -18.52 7.47
CA ALA A 88 -7.67 -19.85 6.97
C ALA A 88 -7.96 -19.80 5.45
N PRO A 89 -7.43 -20.73 4.64
CA PRO A 89 -7.72 -20.76 3.20
C PRO A 89 -9.22 -20.73 2.92
N GLY A 90 -9.65 -19.85 2.02
CA GLY A 90 -11.08 -19.70 1.65
C GLY A 90 -11.93 -18.88 2.62
N HIS A 91 -11.38 -18.44 3.76
CA HIS A 91 -12.09 -17.58 4.72
C HIS A 91 -11.72 -16.11 4.54
N THR A 92 -12.70 -15.22 4.73
CA THR A 92 -12.47 -13.78 4.69
C THR A 92 -12.00 -13.23 6.04
N ALA A 93 -12.38 -13.84 7.16
CA ALA A 93 -11.99 -13.37 8.49
C ALA A 93 -10.51 -13.67 8.82
N VAL A 94 -9.86 -12.70 9.44
CA VAL A 94 -8.51 -12.81 9.99
C VAL A 94 -8.55 -13.45 11.38
N THR A 95 -7.61 -14.35 11.65
CA THR A 95 -7.40 -15.01 12.94
C THR A 95 -6.15 -14.43 13.59
N ILE A 96 -6.32 -13.82 14.76
CA ILE A 96 -5.22 -13.23 15.53
C ILE A 96 -4.55 -14.33 16.37
N PHE A 97 -3.22 -14.39 16.35
CA PHE A 97 -2.47 -15.33 17.20
C PHE A 97 -2.57 -14.89 18.66
N SER A 98 -2.83 -15.82 19.59
CA SER A 98 -2.81 -15.70 21.07
C SER A 98 -3.37 -14.41 21.71
N SER A 99 -3.64 -14.44 23.02
CA SER A 99 -4.15 -13.26 23.75
C SER A 99 -3.11 -12.14 23.87
N GLU A 100 -1.84 -12.48 24.14
CA GLU A 100 -0.76 -11.49 24.30
C GLU A 100 -0.45 -10.71 23.01
N ARG A 101 -0.49 -11.39 21.86
CA ARG A 101 -0.32 -10.75 20.55
C ARG A 101 -1.57 -10.01 20.09
N GLY A 102 -2.74 -10.33 20.65
CA GLY A 102 -4.00 -9.64 20.41
C GLY A 102 -3.96 -8.15 20.74
N PHE A 103 -3.34 -7.78 21.86
CA PHE A 103 -3.16 -6.37 22.23
C PHE A 103 -2.32 -5.60 21.20
N SER A 104 -1.20 -6.19 20.76
CA SER A 104 -0.33 -5.60 19.74
C SER A 104 -1.03 -5.47 18.38
N PHE A 105 -1.89 -6.44 18.03
CA PHE A 105 -2.69 -6.38 16.81
C PHE A 105 -3.68 -5.22 16.86
N GLU A 106 -4.46 -5.08 17.94
CA GLU A 106 -5.46 -4.00 18.05
C GLU A 106 -4.77 -2.63 18.07
N LYS A 107 -3.68 -2.45 18.83
CA LYS A 107 -2.91 -1.19 18.83
C LYS A 107 -2.39 -0.85 17.42
N GLY A 108 -1.94 -1.86 16.67
CA GLY A 108 -1.48 -1.67 15.30
C GLY A 108 -2.63 -1.38 14.32
N LEU A 109 -3.79 -1.99 14.51
CA LEU A 109 -5.02 -1.75 13.74
C LEU A 109 -5.55 -0.32 13.96
N GLU A 110 -5.56 0.16 15.21
CA GLU A 110 -5.92 1.53 15.56
C GLU A 110 -4.97 2.54 14.91
N SER A 111 -3.66 2.31 15.00
CA SER A 111 -2.66 3.15 14.32
C SER A 111 -2.84 3.17 12.80
N PHE A 112 -3.17 2.02 12.19
CA PHE A 112 -3.46 1.93 10.77
C PHE A 112 -4.64 2.81 10.37
N LEU A 113 -5.73 2.79 11.14
CA LEU A 113 -6.92 3.61 10.91
C LEU A 113 -6.68 5.10 11.18
N ASP A 114 -5.92 5.44 12.23
CA ASP A 114 -5.59 6.82 12.55
C ASP A 114 -4.72 7.48 11.48
N GLU A 115 -3.73 6.76 10.95
CA GLU A 115 -2.92 7.28 9.85
C GLU A 115 -3.76 7.41 8.57
N ALA A 116 -4.65 6.46 8.27
CA ALA A 116 -5.60 6.58 7.16
C ALA A 116 -6.45 7.86 7.26
N ARG A 117 -6.97 8.20 8.45
CA ARG A 117 -7.73 9.44 8.69
C ARG A 117 -6.90 10.69 8.47
N ARG A 118 -5.63 10.68 8.90
CA ARG A 118 -4.72 11.82 8.69
C ARG A 118 -4.36 11.97 7.21
N LEU A 119 -4.10 10.87 6.53
CA LEU A 119 -3.78 10.85 5.09
C LEU A 119 -4.96 11.26 4.21
N ALA A 120 -6.19 10.99 4.63
CA ALA A 120 -7.40 11.43 3.92
C ALA A 120 -7.47 12.95 3.72
N ARG A 121 -6.75 13.75 4.52
CA ARG A 121 -6.63 15.21 4.33
C ARG A 121 -5.90 15.59 3.04
N PHE A 122 -5.05 14.71 2.52
CA PHE A 122 -4.27 14.92 1.30
C PHE A 122 -4.91 14.27 0.07
N ARG A 123 -6.20 13.90 0.14
CA ARG A 123 -6.91 13.21 -0.96
C ARG A 123 -6.82 13.92 -2.32
N GLU A 124 -6.75 15.26 -2.32
CA GLU A 124 -6.65 16.08 -3.53
C GLU A 124 -5.20 16.45 -3.88
N HIS A 125 -4.20 16.04 -3.08
CA HIS A 125 -2.81 16.42 -3.32
C HIS A 125 -2.28 15.72 -4.59
N PRO A 126 -1.67 16.47 -5.53
CA PRO A 126 -1.30 15.94 -6.84
C PRO A 126 -0.26 14.81 -6.78
N ASN A 127 0.57 14.77 -5.75
CA ASN A 127 1.65 13.79 -5.61
C ASN A 127 1.46 12.78 -4.48
N ILE A 128 0.27 12.73 -3.87
CA ILE A 128 -0.09 11.72 -2.85
C ILE A 128 -1.27 10.90 -3.39
N VAL A 129 -1.30 9.60 -3.06
CA VAL A 129 -2.45 8.76 -3.40
C VAL A 129 -3.70 9.22 -2.65
N GLY A 130 -4.80 9.37 -3.40
CA GLY A 130 -6.08 9.78 -2.81
C GLY A 130 -6.70 8.64 -2.01
N ILE A 131 -6.94 8.87 -0.72
CA ILE A 131 -7.73 7.96 0.13
C ILE A 131 -9.21 8.28 -0.08
N GLN A 132 -10.00 7.25 -0.40
CA GLN A 132 -11.43 7.37 -0.68
C GLN A 132 -12.30 6.97 0.51
N ASP A 133 -11.92 5.89 1.20
CA ASP A 133 -12.72 5.30 2.27
C ASP A 133 -11.84 4.43 3.17
N PHE A 134 -12.33 4.10 4.36
CA PHE A 134 -11.75 3.09 5.22
C PHE A 134 -12.85 2.42 6.05
N PHE A 135 -12.74 1.10 6.26
CA PHE A 135 -13.74 0.36 7.03
C PHE A 135 -13.14 -0.83 7.77
N ARG A 136 -13.81 -1.26 8.83
CA ARG A 136 -13.52 -2.50 9.55
C ARG A 136 -14.44 -3.60 9.03
N ALA A 137 -13.87 -4.76 8.73
CA ALA A 137 -14.61 -5.99 8.40
C ALA A 137 -13.66 -7.18 8.61
N ASN A 138 -14.19 -8.41 8.66
CA ASN A 138 -13.35 -9.61 8.64
C ASN A 138 -12.28 -9.66 9.76
N ASN A 139 -12.57 -9.10 10.93
CA ASN A 139 -11.61 -8.93 12.05
C ASN A 139 -10.33 -8.16 11.69
N THR A 140 -10.41 -7.28 10.70
CA THR A 140 -9.32 -6.37 10.32
C THR A 140 -9.88 -5.05 9.77
N ALA A 141 -9.02 -4.22 9.18
CA ALA A 141 -9.37 -2.99 8.50
C ALA A 141 -8.88 -2.97 7.06
N TYR A 142 -9.60 -2.19 6.26
CA TYR A 142 -9.35 -1.98 4.85
C TYR A 142 -9.24 -0.47 4.59
N LEU A 143 -8.23 -0.09 3.82
CA LEU A 143 -8.02 1.25 3.33
C LEU A 143 -8.29 1.27 1.82
N VAL A 144 -9.26 2.07 1.40
CA VAL A 144 -9.66 2.21 0.01
C VAL A 144 -9.00 3.46 -0.58
N MET A 145 -8.29 3.30 -1.67
CA MET A 145 -7.51 4.37 -2.29
C MET A 145 -7.63 4.34 -3.82
N ASN A 146 -7.28 5.45 -4.45
CA ASN A 146 -7.25 5.56 -5.90
C ASN A 146 -6.31 4.51 -6.50
N TYR A 147 -6.79 3.80 -7.52
CA TYR A 147 -5.92 2.99 -8.35
C TYR A 147 -5.15 3.91 -9.31
N ILE A 148 -3.82 3.80 -9.34
CA ILE A 148 -2.96 4.58 -10.23
C ILE A 148 -2.55 3.68 -11.40
N GLU A 149 -3.02 4.01 -12.60
CA GLU A 149 -2.52 3.37 -13.82
C GLU A 149 -1.13 3.91 -14.14
N GLY A 150 -0.15 3.01 -14.23
CA GLY A 150 1.25 3.38 -14.39
C GLY A 150 2.18 2.27 -13.95
N ILE A 151 3.41 2.65 -13.61
CA ILE A 151 4.45 1.73 -13.15
C ILE A 151 5.13 2.29 -11.90
N THR A 152 5.75 1.40 -11.13
CA THR A 152 6.63 1.82 -10.02
C THR A 152 7.85 2.54 -10.57
N PHE A 153 8.44 3.42 -9.75
CA PHE A 153 9.73 4.04 -10.08
C PHE A 153 10.84 2.99 -10.19
N ARG A 154 10.74 1.87 -9.46
CA ARG A 154 11.61 0.71 -9.65
C ARG A 154 11.53 0.17 -11.07
N GLU A 155 10.34 -0.13 -11.57
CA GLU A 155 10.16 -0.63 -12.93
C GLU A 155 10.63 0.38 -13.98
N TYR A 156 10.38 1.67 -13.73
CA TYR A 156 10.88 2.74 -14.59
C TYR A 156 12.41 2.75 -14.66
N LEU A 157 13.09 2.63 -13.51
CA LEU A 157 14.54 2.52 -13.42
C LEU A 157 15.07 1.29 -14.16
N GLU A 158 14.44 0.14 -13.97
CA GLU A 158 14.81 -1.12 -14.63
C GLU A 158 14.71 -1.00 -16.15
N ARG A 159 13.62 -0.42 -16.66
CA ARG A 159 13.42 -0.16 -18.10
C ARG A 159 14.44 0.82 -18.67
N ALA A 160 14.96 1.74 -17.85
CA ALA A 160 16.01 2.67 -18.23
C ALA A 160 17.43 2.09 -18.14
N GLY A 161 17.60 0.80 -17.83
CA GLY A 161 18.91 0.16 -17.68
C GLY A 161 19.54 0.37 -16.29
N GLY A 162 18.72 0.68 -15.28
CA GLY A 162 19.11 0.75 -13.86
C GLY A 162 19.68 2.10 -13.41
N LYS A 163 19.83 3.07 -14.32
CA LYS A 163 20.33 4.42 -14.01
C LYS A 163 19.56 5.47 -14.80
N LEU A 164 19.43 6.66 -14.22
CA LEU A 164 18.81 7.80 -14.89
C LEU A 164 19.81 8.96 -14.99
N PRO A 165 19.72 9.78 -16.05
CA PRO A 165 20.31 11.10 -16.05
C PRO A 165 19.82 11.92 -14.86
N PHE A 166 20.69 12.80 -14.35
CA PHE A 166 20.38 13.64 -13.19
C PHE A 166 19.09 14.46 -13.37
N SER A 167 18.88 15.03 -14.56
CA SER A 167 17.67 15.81 -14.88
C SER A 167 16.39 14.99 -14.72
N ALA A 168 16.35 13.78 -15.28
CA ALA A 168 15.20 12.88 -15.18
C ALA A 168 14.95 12.42 -13.73
N ALA A 169 16.02 12.18 -12.97
CA ALA A 169 15.88 11.86 -11.54
C ALA A 169 15.31 13.05 -10.77
N LEU A 170 15.73 14.28 -11.09
CA LEU A 170 15.24 15.50 -10.43
C LEU A 170 13.76 15.74 -10.72
N GLU A 171 13.31 15.55 -11.97
CA GLU A 171 11.89 15.67 -12.35
C GLU A 171 10.98 14.72 -11.56
N ILE A 172 11.47 13.53 -11.21
CA ILE A 172 10.72 12.56 -10.40
C ILE A 172 10.80 12.89 -8.91
N MET A 173 11.97 13.27 -8.42
CA MET A 173 12.21 13.46 -6.99
C MET A 173 11.67 14.80 -6.45
N MET A 174 11.59 15.85 -7.26
CA MET A 174 11.04 17.15 -6.84
C MET A 174 9.58 17.04 -6.35
N PRO A 175 8.64 16.44 -7.11
CA PRO A 175 7.28 16.22 -6.63
C PRO A 175 7.20 15.32 -5.39
N VAL A 176 8.11 14.34 -5.26
CA VAL A 176 8.20 13.49 -4.06
C VAL A 176 8.59 14.31 -2.84
N MET A 177 9.59 15.18 -2.97
CA MET A 177 10.04 16.04 -1.88
C MET A 177 8.98 17.06 -1.46
N ASP A 178 8.25 17.65 -2.42
CA ASP A 178 7.16 18.57 -2.12
C ASP A 178 6.01 17.88 -1.37
N ALA A 179 5.62 16.68 -1.80
CA ALA A 179 4.62 15.87 -1.08
C ALA A 179 5.09 15.48 0.33
N LEU A 180 6.36 15.09 0.47
CA LEU A 180 6.94 14.73 1.76
C LEU A 180 6.96 15.91 2.74
N ARG A 181 7.30 17.11 2.27
CA ARG A 181 7.23 18.33 3.07
C ARG A 181 5.82 18.54 3.61
N GLU A 182 4.83 18.47 2.74
CA GLU A 182 3.42 18.71 3.10
C GLU A 182 2.90 17.72 4.15
N VAL A 183 3.23 16.43 4.03
CA VAL A 183 2.83 15.44 5.04
C VAL A 183 3.59 15.60 6.35
N HIS A 184 4.87 15.98 6.29
CA HIS A 184 5.70 16.21 7.47
C HIS A 184 5.22 17.41 8.28
N ASP A 185 4.82 18.50 7.60
CA ASP A 185 4.24 19.69 8.24
C ASP A 185 2.93 19.39 8.99
N ASN A 186 2.28 18.29 8.63
CA ASN A 186 1.08 17.76 9.28
C ASN A 186 1.36 16.59 10.25
N GLY A 187 2.64 16.35 10.59
CA GLY A 187 3.05 15.35 11.59
C GLY A 187 2.90 13.89 11.12
N ILE A 188 2.83 13.64 9.81
CA ILE A 188 2.80 12.29 9.24
C ILE A 188 4.17 11.99 8.65
N LEU A 189 4.77 10.87 9.03
CA LEU A 189 6.01 10.39 8.43
C LEU A 189 5.74 9.19 7.54
N HIS A 190 6.26 9.19 6.31
CA HIS A 190 6.04 8.11 5.35
C HIS A 190 6.70 6.78 5.76
N ARG A 191 7.97 6.83 6.23
CA ARG A 191 8.76 5.71 6.78
C ARG A 191 9.06 4.51 5.86
N ASP A 192 8.50 4.47 4.65
CA ASP A 192 8.83 3.47 3.63
C ASP A 192 9.06 4.10 2.25
N ILE A 193 9.71 5.27 2.17
CA ILE A 193 10.00 5.86 0.85
C ILE A 193 11.06 4.99 0.15
N SER A 194 10.67 4.40 -0.98
CA SER A 194 11.55 3.68 -1.90
C SER A 194 10.98 3.73 -3.32
N PRO A 195 11.74 3.34 -4.34
CA PRO A 195 11.24 3.25 -5.71
C PRO A 195 10.04 2.32 -5.91
N ASP A 196 9.77 1.42 -4.95
CA ASP A 196 8.59 0.54 -4.95
C ASP A 196 7.29 1.28 -4.63
N ASN A 197 7.38 2.35 -3.83
CA ASN A 197 6.23 3.09 -3.29
C ASN A 197 6.05 4.46 -3.98
N ILE A 198 6.84 4.73 -5.02
CA ILE A 198 6.68 5.89 -5.89
C ILE A 198 6.15 5.36 -7.22
N TYR A 199 5.00 5.86 -7.65
CA TYR A 199 4.39 5.52 -8.92
C TYR A 199 4.52 6.65 -9.92
N ILE A 200 4.77 6.28 -11.17
CA ILE A 200 4.72 7.18 -12.32
C ILE A 200 3.49 6.75 -13.12
N SER A 201 2.47 7.59 -13.11
CA SER A 201 1.24 7.33 -13.85
C SER A 201 1.47 7.36 -15.36
N THR A 202 0.53 6.81 -16.14
CA THR A 202 0.54 6.86 -17.60
C THR A 202 0.53 8.29 -18.17
N THR A 203 0.05 9.27 -17.39
CA THR A 203 0.09 10.71 -17.75
C THR A 203 1.38 11.40 -17.28
N GLY A 204 2.35 10.67 -16.74
CA GLY A 204 3.63 11.20 -16.25
C GLY A 204 3.59 11.82 -14.85
N GLN A 205 2.44 11.83 -14.17
CA GLN A 205 2.36 12.34 -12.79
C GLN A 205 3.00 11.35 -11.81
N VAL A 206 3.80 11.88 -10.89
CA VAL A 206 4.41 11.13 -9.79
C VAL A 206 3.46 11.09 -8.59
N LYS A 207 3.24 9.90 -8.03
CA LYS A 207 2.36 9.65 -6.88
C LYS A 207 3.10 8.84 -5.81
N ILE A 208 3.08 9.30 -4.57
CA ILE A 208 3.55 8.53 -3.41
C ILE A 208 2.42 7.63 -2.92
N LEU A 209 2.72 6.34 -2.75
CA LEU A 209 1.84 5.31 -2.21
C LEU A 209 2.35 4.79 -0.86
N ASP A 210 1.52 4.04 -0.14
CA ASP A 210 1.97 3.17 0.96
C ASP A 210 2.77 3.86 2.08
N PHE A 211 2.16 4.89 2.67
CA PHE A 211 2.56 5.42 3.96
C PHE A 211 2.49 4.29 5.00
N GLY A 212 3.60 4.05 5.69
CA GLY A 212 3.83 2.88 6.54
C GLY A 212 3.03 2.86 7.84
N ALA A 213 1.72 3.11 7.79
CA ALA A 213 0.81 3.34 8.90
C ALA A 213 0.87 2.38 10.08
N ALA A 214 1.09 1.11 9.78
CA ALA A 214 1.17 0.05 10.78
C ALA A 214 2.57 -0.12 11.40
N ARG A 215 3.63 0.46 10.80
CA ARG A 215 5.01 0.15 11.16
C ARG A 215 5.45 0.70 12.52
N ASN A 216 4.87 1.81 12.99
CA ASN A 216 5.31 2.46 14.25
C ASN A 216 5.09 1.57 15.46
N VAL A 217 3.83 1.14 15.60
CA VAL A 217 3.40 0.38 16.75
C VAL A 217 3.99 -1.03 16.71
N LEU A 218 4.07 -1.61 15.51
CA LEU A 218 4.57 -2.96 15.35
C LEU A 218 6.10 -3.05 15.43
N GLY A 219 6.84 -2.00 15.07
CA GLY A 219 8.29 -1.93 15.30
C GLY A 219 8.66 -1.86 16.79
N GLU A 220 7.77 -1.32 17.64
CA GLU A 220 7.90 -1.36 19.10
C GLU A 220 7.55 -2.74 19.69
N CYS A 221 6.64 -3.49 19.04
CA CYS A 221 6.10 -4.76 19.54
C CYS A 221 6.70 -6.02 18.89
N SER A 222 7.34 -5.92 17.72
CA SER A 222 7.94 -7.03 16.98
C SER A 222 9.43 -7.15 17.30
N GLN A 223 9.90 -8.39 17.47
CA GLN A 223 11.33 -8.70 17.64
C GLN A 223 12.12 -8.65 16.33
N SER A 224 11.46 -8.52 15.18
CA SER A 224 12.09 -8.64 13.85
C SER A 224 12.05 -7.34 13.05
N LEU A 225 12.91 -6.38 13.43
CA LEU A 225 13.11 -5.11 12.70
C LEU A 225 13.49 -5.30 11.22
N SER A 226 14.06 -6.45 10.84
CA SER A 226 14.49 -6.77 9.47
C SER A 226 13.33 -6.88 8.47
N VAL A 227 12.12 -7.25 8.91
CA VAL A 227 10.91 -7.29 8.07
C VAL A 227 10.34 -5.87 7.88
N VAL A 228 10.73 -4.94 8.74
CA VAL A 228 10.22 -3.57 8.83
C VAL A 228 11.07 -2.57 8.06
N LEU A 229 12.24 -2.93 7.54
CA LEU A 229 13.17 -1.96 6.96
C LEU A 229 13.68 -2.43 5.60
N LYS A 230 13.69 -1.54 4.61
CA LYS A 230 14.28 -1.80 3.29
C LYS A 230 15.77 -1.41 3.34
N PRO A 231 16.72 -2.38 3.29
CA PRO A 231 18.15 -2.08 3.27
C PRO A 231 18.50 -1.09 2.16
N GLY A 232 19.29 -0.07 2.48
CA GLY A 232 19.71 0.97 1.53
C GLY A 232 18.75 2.16 1.39
N TYR A 233 17.54 2.10 1.95
CA TYR A 233 16.57 3.21 1.94
C TYR A 233 16.21 3.72 3.33
N ALA A 234 16.18 2.83 4.33
CA ALA A 234 15.96 3.23 5.72
C ALA A 234 17.24 3.89 6.29
N PRO A 235 17.13 5.06 6.94
CA PRO A 235 18.21 5.67 7.70
C PRO A 235 18.45 4.93 9.03
N GLU A 236 19.63 5.10 9.61
CA GLU A 236 20.11 4.32 10.76
C GLU A 236 19.16 4.38 11.97
N GLU A 237 18.54 5.52 12.23
CA GLU A 237 17.61 5.66 13.36
C GLU A 237 16.35 4.80 13.23
N GLN A 238 15.95 4.41 12.01
CA GLN A 238 14.84 3.47 11.82
C GLN A 238 15.22 2.03 12.21
N TYR A 239 16.52 1.70 12.26
CA TYR A 239 17.01 0.40 12.75
C TYR A 239 17.05 0.30 14.27
N ARG A 240 16.80 1.40 15.00
CA ARG A 240 16.84 1.41 16.46
C ARG A 240 15.43 1.25 17.03
N THR A 241 15.24 0.28 17.92
CA THR A 241 13.95 -0.02 18.58
C THR A 241 13.39 1.14 19.43
N ARG A 242 14.21 2.14 19.76
CA ARG A 242 13.85 3.34 20.55
C ARG A 242 14.44 4.64 20.00
N GLY A 243 14.71 4.71 18.69
CA GLY A 243 15.23 5.92 18.06
C GLY A 243 14.13 6.97 17.86
N GLU A 244 14.40 8.23 18.18
CA GLU A 244 13.53 9.34 17.74
C GLU A 244 13.59 9.44 16.21
N GLN A 245 12.52 9.04 15.55
CA GLN A 245 12.37 9.17 14.10
C GLN A 245 11.87 10.59 13.77
N GLY A 246 12.57 11.28 12.87
CA GLY A 246 12.20 12.61 12.42
C GLY A 246 11.99 12.68 10.90
N PRO A 247 11.50 13.82 10.38
CA PRO A 247 11.32 14.06 8.95
C PRO A 247 12.64 14.09 8.15
N VAL A 248 13.79 14.08 8.84
CA VAL A 248 15.14 14.10 8.26
C VAL A 248 16.03 13.17 9.08
N PRO A 249 16.94 12.40 8.45
CA PRO A 249 17.82 11.49 9.18
C PRO A 249 18.63 12.17 10.28
N TYR A 250 18.83 11.50 11.42
CA TYR A 250 19.57 12.09 12.55
C TYR A 250 21.03 12.42 12.16
N SER A 251 21.60 11.67 11.21
CA SER A 251 22.91 11.93 10.61
C SER A 251 22.98 13.24 9.81
N ALA A 252 21.85 13.71 9.27
CA ALA A 252 21.74 15.02 8.63
C ALA A 252 21.62 16.14 9.68
N ARG A 253 20.93 15.93 10.80
CA ARG A 253 20.77 16.97 11.85
C ARG A 253 22.09 17.41 12.49
N ARG A 254 23.09 16.53 12.59
CA ARG A 254 24.40 16.87 13.20
C ARG A 254 25.38 17.57 12.26
N ARG A 255 25.14 17.61 10.94
CA ARG A 255 26.05 18.28 9.98
C ARG A 255 25.67 19.71 9.60
N TRP A 256 24.49 20.18 10.01
CA TRP A 256 24.01 21.53 9.72
C TRP A 256 24.08 22.48 10.93
N CYS A 257 24.45 21.95 12.10
CA CYS A 257 24.83 22.73 13.28
C CYS A 257 26.29 22.45 13.65
N SER A 258 27.20 22.83 12.76
CA SER A 258 28.64 22.99 13.02
C SER A 258 29.24 23.84 11.91
#